data_AF-A0A1Y4WCW1-F1
#
_entry.id   AF-A0A1Y4WCW1-F1
#
_cell.length_a   1.000
_cell.length_b   1.000
_cell.length_c   1.000
_cell.angle_alpha   90.00
_cell.angle_beta   90.00
_cell.angle_gamma   90.00
#
_symmetry.space_group_name_H-M   'P 1'
#
loop_
_entity.id
_entity.type
_entity.pdbx_description
1 polymer ?
#
loop_
_entity_poly.entity_id
_entity_poly.type
_entity_poly.pdbx_seq_one_letter_code
_entity_poly.pdbx_strand_id
1 'polypeptide(L)'
;MVEYILMGTQKNGCSIDNRNKEIIYYQLLSFYEKIVKKPQQLLIKYSDIKKIKICYGLTTGVRFDSAQITMEVLTQHNTIYDIPMTYNSTQRKDVLLFIEILKSSNLLIEDPYNILSLYPETKLDLIDFIKLINKEHYKKS
;
A
#
# COMPACT_ATOMS: atom_id res chain seq x y z
N MET A 1 -4.71 19.59 -8.53
CA MET A 1 -4.77 18.43 -7.61
C MET A 1 -3.79 17.40 -8.14
N VAL A 2 -2.97 16.79 -7.27
CA VAL A 2 -2.07 15.72 -7.70
C VAL A 2 -2.89 14.43 -7.82
N GLU A 3 -2.83 13.77 -8.96
CA GLU A 3 -3.65 12.58 -9.29
C GLU A 3 -2.79 11.34 -9.55
N TYR A 4 -1.49 11.46 -9.28
CA TYR A 4 -0.49 10.47 -9.60
C TYR A 4 0.57 10.40 -8.50
N ILE A 5 0.95 9.19 -8.12
CA ILE A 5 2.11 8.95 -7.26
C ILE A 5 2.78 7.64 -7.62
N LEU A 6 4.11 7.64 -7.53
CA LEU A 6 4.94 6.43 -7.46
C LEU A 6 5.50 6.29 -6.04
N MET A 7 4.99 5.32 -5.29
CA MET A 7 5.54 4.90 -4.01
C MET A 7 6.69 3.93 -4.26
N GLY A 8 7.92 4.29 -3.85
CA GLY A 8 9.12 3.49 -4.11
C GLY A 8 9.75 3.82 -5.47
N THR A 9 10.03 2.80 -6.28
CA THR A 9 10.72 2.95 -7.58
C THR A 9 10.11 2.05 -8.65
N GLN A 10 10.44 2.29 -9.92
CA GLN A 10 10.06 1.39 -11.02
C GLN A 10 10.75 0.00 -10.96
N LYS A 11 11.72 -0.19 -10.04
CA LYS A 11 12.32 -1.51 -9.77
C LYS A 11 11.53 -2.30 -8.72
N ASN A 12 10.98 -1.59 -7.76
CA ASN A 12 10.19 -2.10 -6.64
C ASN A 12 9.36 -0.94 -6.08
N GLY A 13 8.05 -0.98 -6.28
CA GLY A 13 7.18 0.14 -5.98
C GLY A 13 5.77 -0.04 -6.50
N CYS A 14 4.93 0.95 -6.24
CA CYS A 14 3.54 0.99 -6.70
C CYS A 14 3.22 2.38 -7.23
N SER A 15 2.70 2.43 -8.45
CA SER A 15 2.17 3.64 -9.07
C SER A 15 0.65 3.62 -9.00
N ILE A 16 0.04 4.72 -8.59
CA ILE A 16 -1.40 4.96 -8.70
C ILE A 16 -1.59 6.17 -9.58
N ASP A 17 -2.37 6.01 -10.64
CA ASP A 17 -2.72 7.06 -11.57
C ASP A 17 -4.25 7.16 -11.72
N ASN A 18 -4.84 8.16 -11.07
CA ASN A 18 -6.28 8.39 -11.12
C ASN A 18 -6.73 8.94 -12.49
N ARG A 19 -5.83 9.54 -13.28
CA ARG A 19 -6.14 10.09 -14.62
C ARG A 19 -6.32 8.96 -15.61
N ASN A 20 -5.36 8.05 -15.62
CA ASN A 20 -5.37 6.86 -16.48
C ASN A 20 -6.20 5.71 -15.88
N LYS A 21 -6.65 5.86 -14.61
CA LYS A 21 -7.45 4.88 -13.87
C LYS A 21 -6.76 3.52 -13.80
N GLU A 22 -5.50 3.55 -13.38
CA GLU A 22 -4.66 2.37 -13.31
C GLU A 22 -3.77 2.35 -12.05
N ILE A 23 -3.44 1.12 -11.65
CA ILE A 23 -2.44 0.81 -10.63
C ILE A 23 -1.36 -0.02 -11.32
N ILE A 24 -0.09 0.39 -11.19
CA ILE A 24 1.06 -0.39 -11.68
C ILE A 24 1.89 -0.83 -10.49
N TYR A 25 1.95 -2.14 -10.27
CA TYR A 25 2.84 -2.73 -9.28
C TYR A 25 4.15 -3.18 -9.94
N TYR A 26 5.26 -2.59 -9.50
CA TYR A 26 6.61 -2.98 -9.87
C TYR A 26 7.11 -4.02 -8.86
N GLN A 27 7.02 -5.30 -9.24
CA GLN A 27 7.36 -6.44 -8.39
C GLN A 27 8.88 -6.53 -8.16
N LEU A 28 9.28 -6.72 -6.90
CA LEU A 28 10.63 -7.16 -6.58
C LEU A 28 10.77 -8.65 -6.86
N LEU A 29 11.38 -8.99 -8.00
CA LEU A 29 11.58 -10.37 -8.42
C LEU A 29 12.82 -11.01 -7.78
N SER A 30 12.66 -12.24 -7.30
CA SER A 30 13.78 -13.12 -6.94
C SER A 30 14.65 -13.45 -8.14
N PHE A 31 15.85 -13.98 -7.91
CA PHE A 31 16.74 -14.40 -9.00
C PHE A 31 16.09 -15.49 -9.88
N TYR A 32 15.40 -16.44 -9.26
CA TYR A 32 14.67 -17.47 -9.97
C TYR A 32 13.57 -16.89 -10.86
N GLU A 33 12.74 -15.96 -10.35
CA GLU A 33 11.68 -15.32 -11.12
C GLU A 33 12.21 -14.54 -12.33
N LYS A 34 13.41 -13.95 -12.21
CA LYS A 34 14.10 -13.33 -13.34
C LYS A 34 14.53 -14.34 -14.39
N ILE A 35 15.04 -15.50 -13.98
CA ILE A 35 15.43 -16.59 -14.90
C ILE A 35 14.22 -17.09 -15.68
N VAL A 36 13.08 -17.32 -15.00
CA VAL A 36 11.83 -17.76 -15.66
C VAL A 36 11.08 -16.61 -16.37
N LYS A 37 11.71 -15.43 -16.49
CA LYS A 37 11.18 -14.25 -17.20
C LYS A 37 9.79 -13.82 -16.72
N LYS A 38 9.52 -13.92 -15.41
CA LYS A 38 8.28 -13.41 -14.83
C LYS A 38 8.17 -11.89 -15.10
N PRO A 39 6.99 -11.37 -15.48
CA PRO A 39 6.83 -9.94 -15.71
C PRO A 39 7.10 -9.16 -14.42
N GLN A 40 7.97 -8.15 -14.51
CA GLN A 40 8.27 -7.26 -13.39
C GLN A 40 7.11 -6.32 -13.07
N GLN A 41 6.27 -6.02 -14.06
CA GLN A 41 5.17 -5.07 -13.92
C GLN A 41 3.84 -5.81 -13.95
N LEU A 42 2.96 -5.45 -13.02
CA LEU A 42 1.56 -5.85 -13.01
C LEU A 42 0.72 -4.58 -13.15
N LEU A 43 0.01 -4.47 -14.27
CA LEU A 43 -0.97 -3.41 -14.51
C LEU A 43 -2.35 -3.89 -14.07
N ILE A 44 -3.04 -3.09 -13.26
CA ILE A 44 -4.42 -3.33 -12.82
C ILE A 44 -5.24 -2.10 -13.19
N LYS A 45 -6.22 -2.27 -14.09
CA LYS A 45 -7.16 -1.20 -14.44
C LYS A 45 -8.23 -1.07 -13.38
N TYR A 46 -8.69 0.15 -13.12
CA TYR A 46 -9.74 0.38 -12.12
C TYR A 46 -11.05 -0.33 -12.46
N SER A 47 -11.35 -0.50 -13.75
CA SER A 47 -12.50 -1.28 -14.23
C SER A 47 -12.51 -2.72 -13.71
N ASP A 48 -11.32 -3.27 -13.46
CA ASP A 48 -11.15 -4.66 -13.06
C ASP A 48 -11.11 -4.79 -11.54
N ILE A 49 -11.07 -3.68 -10.80
CA ILE A 49 -11.05 -3.64 -9.34
C ILE A 49 -12.48 -3.72 -8.80
N LYS A 50 -12.73 -4.70 -7.94
CA LYS A 50 -13.98 -4.83 -7.17
C LYS A 50 -13.91 -4.03 -5.88
N LYS A 51 -12.80 -4.14 -5.16
CA LYS A 51 -12.50 -3.35 -3.97
C LYS A 51 -11.01 -3.36 -3.67
N ILE A 52 -10.59 -2.37 -2.90
CA ILE A 52 -9.27 -2.32 -2.28
C ILE A 52 -9.46 -2.47 -0.78
N LYS A 53 -8.64 -3.29 -0.13
CA LYS A 53 -8.56 -3.36 1.32
C LYS A 53 -7.19 -2.87 1.79
N ILE A 54 -7.20 -1.99 2.78
CA ILE A 54 -5.99 -1.46 3.40
C ILE A 54 -5.65 -2.29 4.62
N CYS A 55 -4.48 -2.91 4.55
CA CYS A 55 -3.92 -3.75 5.60
C CYS A 55 -2.63 -3.12 6.12
N TYR A 56 -2.22 -3.54 7.31
CA TYR A 56 -0.93 -3.17 7.86
C TYR A 56 -0.19 -4.38 8.44
N GLY A 57 1.13 -4.28 8.46
CA GLY A 57 2.02 -5.23 9.11
C GLY A 57 2.97 -4.49 10.06
N LEU A 58 3.22 -5.09 11.21
CA LEU A 58 4.29 -4.70 12.13
C LEU A 58 5.20 -5.90 12.33
N THR A 59 6.48 -5.76 11.99
CA THR A 59 7.50 -6.75 12.32
C THR A 59 8.40 -6.17 13.40
N THR A 60 8.33 -6.74 14.59
CA THR A 60 9.15 -6.34 15.73
C THR A 60 10.36 -7.26 15.82
N GLY A 61 11.55 -6.72 15.64
CA GLY A 61 12.81 -7.47 15.70
C GLY A 61 13.59 -7.17 16.98
N VAL A 62 14.61 -7.99 17.28
CA VAL A 62 15.51 -7.75 18.44
C VAL A 62 16.29 -6.43 18.31
N ARG A 63 16.53 -5.97 17.07
CA ARG A 63 17.34 -4.77 16.79
C ARG A 63 16.55 -3.64 16.14
N PHE A 64 15.53 -3.94 15.34
CA PHE A 64 14.81 -2.95 14.56
C PHE A 64 13.35 -3.38 14.40
N ASP A 65 12.46 -2.39 14.42
CA ASP A 65 11.06 -2.57 14.06
C ASP A 65 10.85 -2.10 12.61
N SER A 66 9.91 -2.73 11.92
CA SER A 66 9.43 -2.27 10.62
C SER A 66 7.91 -2.28 10.57
N ALA A 67 7.36 -1.28 9.88
CA ALA A 67 5.94 -1.18 9.61
C ALA A 67 5.70 -1.16 8.11
N GLN A 68 4.60 -1.78 7.70
CA GLN A 68 4.18 -1.86 6.31
C GLN A 68 2.69 -1.54 6.19
N ILE A 69 2.33 -0.73 5.19
CA ILE A 69 0.96 -0.66 4.66
C ILE A 69 0.92 -1.53 3.40
N THR A 70 -0.09 -2.38 3.29
CA THR A 70 -0.34 -3.24 2.12
C THR A 70 -1.71 -2.92 1.56
N MET A 71 -1.76 -2.75 0.25
CA MET A 71 -2.98 -2.59 -0.52
C MET A 71 -3.35 -3.94 -1.13
N GLU A 72 -4.38 -4.58 -0.57
CA GLU A 72 -4.96 -5.81 -1.10
C GLU A 72 -6.00 -5.44 -2.16
N VAL A 73 -5.71 -5.73 -3.42
CA VAL A 73 -6.60 -5.42 -4.55
C VAL A 73 -7.39 -6.67 -4.92
N LEU A 74 -8.70 -6.65 -4.64
CA LEU A 74 -9.62 -7.69 -5.08
C LEU A 74 -10.20 -7.29 -6.45
N THR A 75 -9.99 -8.14 -7.45
CA THR A 75 -10.55 -7.94 -8.78
C THR A 75 -11.99 -8.46 -8.91
N GLN A 76 -12.69 -8.03 -9.97
CA GLN A 76 -14.01 -8.55 -10.35
C GLN A 76 -14.01 -10.08 -10.58
N HIS A 77 -12.86 -10.64 -10.98
CA HIS A 77 -12.65 -12.08 -11.20
C HIS A 77 -12.21 -12.84 -9.94
N ASN A 78 -12.32 -12.22 -8.75
CA ASN A 78 -11.89 -12.78 -7.46
C ASN A 78 -10.40 -13.12 -7.37
N THR A 79 -9.56 -12.59 -8.25
CA THR A 79 -8.10 -12.59 -8.05
C THR A 79 -7.72 -11.53 -7.03
N ILE A 80 -6.83 -11.88 -6.10
CA ILE A 80 -6.31 -11.00 -5.06
C ILE A 80 -4.85 -10.68 -5.36
N TYR A 81 -4.49 -9.41 -5.28
CA TYR A 81 -3.11 -8.94 -5.37
C TYR A 81 -2.71 -8.20 -4.10
N ASP A 82 -1.68 -8.67 -3.41
CA ASP A 82 -1.09 -7.99 -2.27
C ASP A 82 0.02 -7.04 -2.74
N ILE A 83 -0.25 -5.75 -2.69
CA ILE A 83 0.68 -4.70 -3.14
C ILE A 83 1.25 -4.00 -1.91
N PRO A 84 2.49 -4.30 -1.49
CA PRO A 84 3.13 -3.57 -0.41
C PRO A 84 3.38 -2.12 -0.83
N MET A 85 2.90 -1.16 -0.04
CA MET A 85 2.92 0.27 -0.37
C MET A 85 4.09 1.02 0.25
N THR A 86 4.58 0.56 1.39
CA THR A 86 5.65 1.24 2.13
C THR A 86 6.90 0.37 2.15
N TYR A 87 8.01 1.00 1.78
CA TYR A 87 9.34 0.40 1.71
C TYR A 87 10.30 1.13 2.66
N ASN A 88 11.45 0.51 2.94
CA ASN A 88 12.56 1.19 3.62
C ASN A 88 12.80 2.56 2.95
N SER A 89 12.85 3.63 3.76
CA SER A 89 13.07 5.02 3.34
C SER A 89 11.88 5.79 2.74
N THR A 90 10.64 5.28 2.84
CA THR A 90 9.45 6.07 2.44
C THR A 90 9.26 7.28 3.36
N GLN A 91 9.18 8.50 2.82
CA GLN A 91 9.00 9.70 3.65
C GLN A 91 7.53 9.87 4.02
N ARG A 92 7.25 10.47 5.19
CA ARG A 92 5.87 10.76 5.64
C ARG A 92 5.05 11.49 4.58
N LYS A 93 5.64 12.47 3.89
CA LYS A 93 4.98 13.23 2.81
C LYS A 93 4.49 12.33 1.66
N ASP A 94 5.24 11.27 1.32
CA ASP A 94 4.90 10.36 0.24
C ASP A 94 3.71 9.49 0.65
N VAL A 95 3.70 9.01 1.91
CA VAL A 95 2.56 8.28 2.48
C VAL A 95 1.30 9.16 2.52
N LEU A 96 1.42 10.43 2.90
CA LEU A 96 0.29 11.36 2.92
C LEU A 96 -0.27 11.59 1.51
N LEU A 97 0.61 11.81 0.53
CA LEU A 97 0.22 12.00 -0.86
C LEU A 97 -0.43 10.73 -1.44
N PHE A 98 0.09 9.54 -1.08
CA PHE A 98 -0.54 8.27 -1.42
C PHE A 98 -1.97 8.16 -0.88
N ILE A 99 -2.18 8.50 0.39
CA ILE A 99 -3.51 8.47 1.01
C ILE A 99 -4.47 9.43 0.29
N GLU A 100 -4.01 10.63 -0.05
CA GLU A 100 -4.82 11.63 -0.78
C GLU A 100 -5.24 11.13 -2.17
N ILE A 101 -4.30 10.59 -2.94
CA ILE A 101 -4.57 10.06 -4.28
C ILE A 101 -5.48 8.85 -4.20
N LEU A 102 -5.24 7.92 -3.27
CA LEU A 102 -6.07 6.75 -3.12
C LEU A 102 -7.51 7.14 -2.74
N LYS A 103 -7.70 8.09 -1.80
CA LYS A 103 -9.04 8.58 -1.44
C LYS A 103 -9.77 9.27 -2.59
N SER A 104 -9.07 9.84 -3.56
CA SER A 104 -9.66 10.49 -4.73
C SER A 104 -9.90 9.56 -5.92
N SER A 105 -9.55 8.27 -5.82
CA SER A 105 -9.64 7.29 -6.92
C SER A 105 -11.05 6.84 -7.31
N ASN A 106 -12.10 7.22 -6.56
CA ASN A 106 -13.47 6.69 -6.65
C ASN A 106 -13.59 5.16 -6.50
N LEU A 107 -12.52 4.47 -6.10
CA LEU A 107 -12.54 3.04 -5.84
C LEU A 107 -13.22 2.74 -4.50
N LEU A 108 -13.88 1.58 -4.39
CA LEU A 108 -14.38 1.09 -3.12
C LEU A 108 -13.19 0.67 -2.25
N ILE A 109 -12.94 1.42 -1.17
CA ILE A 109 -11.82 1.19 -0.25
C ILE A 109 -12.35 0.76 1.12
N GLU A 110 -11.97 -0.43 1.55
CA GLU A 110 -12.15 -0.94 2.90
C GLU A 110 -10.90 -0.66 3.73
N ASP A 111 -11.04 0.15 4.78
CA ASP A 111 -9.96 0.48 5.70
C ASP A 111 -10.38 0.13 7.14
N PRO A 112 -10.35 -1.17 7.50
CA PRO A 112 -10.92 -1.67 8.75
C PRO A 112 -10.28 -1.07 10.01
N TYR A 113 -9.08 -0.50 9.88
CA TYR A 113 -8.33 0.11 10.99
C TYR A 113 -8.26 1.63 10.89
N ASN A 114 -8.99 2.24 9.95
CA ASN A 114 -9.04 3.69 9.74
C ASN A 114 -7.64 4.31 9.53
N ILE A 115 -6.70 3.58 8.94
CA ILE A 115 -5.32 4.05 8.68
C ILE A 115 -5.34 5.31 7.80
N LEU A 116 -6.15 5.30 6.75
CA LEU A 116 -6.22 6.38 5.77
C LEU A 116 -6.79 7.66 6.38
N SER A 117 -7.62 7.58 7.41
CA SER A 117 -8.16 8.76 8.10
C SER A 117 -7.30 9.19 9.29
N LEU A 118 -6.72 8.25 10.05
CA LEU A 118 -5.98 8.57 11.27
C LEU A 118 -4.51 8.95 11.02
N TYR A 119 -3.84 8.39 10.00
CA TYR A 119 -2.41 8.68 9.77
C TYR A 119 -2.13 10.15 9.39
N PRO A 120 -2.96 10.80 8.56
CA PRO A 120 -2.79 12.23 8.27
C PRO A 120 -2.88 13.14 9.50
N GLU A 121 -3.73 12.78 10.46
CA GLU A 121 -4.02 13.59 11.66
C GLU A 121 -2.97 13.43 12.76
N THR A 122 -2.14 12.38 12.71
CA THR A 122 -1.11 12.14 13.74
C THR A 122 0.20 12.87 13.45
N LYS A 123 1.01 13.10 14.49
CA LYS A 123 2.41 13.55 14.36
C LYS A 123 3.41 12.39 14.41
N LEU A 124 2.94 11.17 14.64
CA LEU A 124 3.79 9.98 14.73
C LEU A 124 4.39 9.63 13.36
N ASP A 125 5.55 8.98 13.38
CA ASP A 125 6.01 8.26 12.20
C ASP A 125 5.13 7.02 11.96
N LEU A 126 5.32 6.37 10.81
CA LEU A 126 4.51 5.22 10.44
C LEU A 126 4.67 4.04 11.42
N ILE A 127 5.86 3.81 11.97
CA ILE A 127 6.12 2.68 12.87
C ILE A 127 5.37 2.89 14.18
N ASP A 128 5.52 4.07 14.79
CA ASP A 128 4.86 4.41 16.05
C ASP A 128 3.34 4.49 15.89
N PHE A 129 2.86 4.99 14.76
CA PHE A 129 1.45 4.99 14.43
C PHE A 129 0.88 3.56 14.32
N ILE A 130 1.56 2.66 13.59
CA ILE A 130 1.10 1.28 13.46
C ILE A 130 1.17 0.56 14.80
N LYS A 131 2.19 0.81 15.65
CA LYS A 131 2.23 0.29 17.03
C LYS A 131 1.03 0.74 17.85
N LEU A 132 0.63 2.01 17.73
CA LEU A 132 -0.55 2.56 18.41
C LEU A 132 -1.82 1.81 18.00
N ILE A 133 -2.08 1.69 16.68
CA ILE A 133 -3.23 0.93 16.15
C ILE A 133 -3.20 -0.51 16.68
N ASN A 134 -2.03 -1.16 16.62
CA ASN A 134 -1.89 -2.56 17.00
C ASN A 134 -2.21 -2.76 18.50
N LYS A 135 -1.72 -1.85 19.36
CA LYS A 135 -2.02 -1.86 20.80
C LYS A 135 -3.51 -1.65 21.08
N GLU A 136 -4.18 -0.77 20.35
CA GLU A 136 -5.62 -0.56 20.50
C GLU A 136 -6.43 -1.78 20.06
N HIS A 137 -5.99 -2.46 19.00
CA HIS A 137 -6.66 -3.66 18.51
C HIS A 137 -6.56 -4.81 19.52
N TYR A 138 -5.36 -5.14 20.00
CA TYR A 138 -5.15 -6.24 20.96
C TYR A 138 -5.58 -5.94 22.40
N LYS A 139 -5.91 -4.68 22.73
CA LYS A 139 -6.55 -4.35 24.00
C LYS A 139 -8.06 -4.61 24.02
N LYS A 140 -8.68 -4.72 22.84
CA LYS A 140 -10.12 -4.94 22.67
C LYS A 140 -10.48 -6.42 22.45
N SER A 141 -9.46 -7.28 22.32
CA SER A 141 -9.55 -8.74 22.14
C SER A 141 -9.31 -9.45 23.46
#